data_AF-A0A151P8X5-F1
#
_entry.id   AF-A0A151P8X5-F1
#
_cell.length_a   1.000
_cell.length_b   1.000
_cell.length_c   1.000
_cell.angle_alpha   90.00
_cell.angle_beta   90.00
_cell.angle_gamma   90.00
#
_symmetry.space_group_name_H-M   'P 1'
#
loop_
_entity.id
_entity.type
_entity.pdbx_description
1 polymer ?
#
loop_
_entity_poly.entity_id
_entity_poly.type
_entity_poly.pdbx_seq_one_letter_code
_entity_poly.pdbx_strand_id
1 'polypeptide(L)'
;MKGTMEQAQMQDQQLLETASSPFMIYNKNHQLCVEVEAGKSLTAATCHPPSPTKLFRWVLGGRLLHVGSGSCVGVAQSASQRAVRLEPCDAQRPQQHWVCGEGGLLGLAGVTPPLYFNYGNSIRSVVMLYTGNKEWSRWVVYDSHRDLCSRACDGEFQAPAMSSQPQATAVPSTACAGPQTGCLGLGRPQDSAVGSW
;
A
#
# COMPACT_ATOMS: atom_id res chain seq x y z
N MET A 1 -34.46 -2.21 -2.87
CA MET A 1 -33.28 -2.63 -3.69
C MET A 1 -32.62 -1.47 -4.45
N LYS A 2 -33.32 -0.38 -4.81
CA LYS A 2 -32.69 0.81 -5.45
C LYS A 2 -31.63 1.51 -4.57
N GLY A 3 -31.85 1.63 -3.25
CA GLY A 3 -30.96 2.40 -2.37
C GLY A 3 -29.56 1.79 -2.14
N THR A 4 -29.41 0.47 -2.22
CA THR A 4 -28.13 -0.21 -1.91
C THR A 4 -27.13 -0.13 -3.07
N MET A 5 -27.62 -0.14 -4.31
CA MET A 5 -26.79 0.01 -5.51
C MET A 5 -26.31 1.45 -5.67
N GLU A 6 -27.17 2.42 -5.37
CA GLU A 6 -26.86 3.85 -5.45
C GLU A 6 -25.84 4.27 -4.38
N GLN A 7 -25.92 3.68 -3.18
CA GLN A 7 -24.90 3.84 -2.14
C GLN A 7 -23.55 3.22 -2.51
N ALA A 8 -23.55 2.03 -3.13
CA ALA A 8 -22.33 1.40 -3.61
C ALA A 8 -21.67 2.21 -4.74
N GLN A 9 -22.47 2.79 -5.64
CA GLN A 9 -21.99 3.68 -6.70
C GLN A 9 -21.40 5.00 -6.16
N MET A 10 -22.03 5.60 -5.14
CA MET A 10 -21.47 6.78 -4.48
C MET A 10 -20.15 6.48 -3.75
N GLN A 11 -20.02 5.32 -3.11
CA GLN A 11 -18.77 4.90 -2.48
C GLN A 11 -17.65 4.64 -3.49
N ASP A 12 -17.94 3.98 -4.62
CA ASP A 12 -16.97 3.70 -5.67
C ASP A 12 -16.50 4.99 -6.36
N GLN A 13 -17.41 5.94 -6.55
CA GLN A 13 -17.10 7.27 -7.09
C GLN A 13 -16.22 8.10 -6.15
N GLN A 14 -16.51 8.10 -4.84
CA GLN A 14 -15.69 8.79 -3.85
C GLN A 14 -14.31 8.14 -3.65
N LEU A 15 -14.20 6.83 -3.90
CA LEU A 15 -12.93 6.09 -3.93
C LEU A 15 -12.04 6.51 -5.10
N LEU A 16 -12.64 6.89 -6.23
CA LEU A 16 -11.94 7.34 -7.43
C LEU A 16 -11.54 8.82 -7.37
N GLU A 17 -12.37 9.67 -6.76
CA GLU A 17 -12.10 11.12 -6.60
C GLU A 17 -10.90 11.42 -5.70
N THR A 18 -10.60 10.51 -4.77
CA THR A 18 -9.43 10.59 -3.88
C THR A 18 -8.27 9.71 -4.34
N ALA A 19 -8.30 9.21 -5.58
CA ALA A 19 -7.28 8.33 -6.12
C ALA A 19 -6.12 9.10 -6.76
N SER A 20 -4.91 8.54 -6.67
CA SER A 20 -3.75 9.15 -7.29
C SER A 20 -3.78 9.02 -8.82
N SER A 21 -2.95 9.84 -9.49
CA SER A 21 -2.58 9.57 -10.88
C SER A 21 -1.97 8.16 -11.02
N PRO A 22 -2.30 7.41 -12.07
CA PRO A 22 -1.72 6.08 -12.32
C PRO A 22 -0.19 6.08 -12.39
N PHE A 23 0.40 4.95 -12.02
CA PHE A 23 1.83 4.68 -12.10
C PHE A 23 2.13 3.19 -12.29
N MET A 24 3.34 2.90 -12.75
CA MET A 24 3.91 1.54 -12.73
C MET A 24 4.82 1.38 -11.51
N ILE A 25 4.65 0.26 -10.81
CA ILE A 25 5.45 -0.12 -9.63
C ILE A 25 6.73 -0.80 -10.12
N TYR A 26 7.90 -0.21 -9.87
CA TYR A 26 9.18 -0.61 -10.44
C TYR A 26 10.17 -1.09 -9.38
N ASN A 27 10.85 -2.20 -9.65
CA ASN A 27 11.98 -2.66 -8.85
C ASN A 27 13.31 -2.35 -9.58
N LYS A 28 14.16 -1.53 -8.97
CA LYS A 28 15.45 -1.10 -9.55
C LYS A 28 16.44 -2.26 -9.75
N ASN A 29 16.43 -3.25 -8.86
CA ASN A 29 17.39 -4.36 -8.91
C ASN A 29 17.07 -5.34 -10.05
N HIS A 30 15.79 -5.68 -10.22
CA HIS A 30 15.34 -6.53 -11.31
C HIS A 30 15.18 -5.79 -12.64
N GLN A 31 15.05 -4.47 -12.60
CA GLN A 31 14.70 -3.65 -13.76
C GLN A 31 13.35 -4.05 -14.40
N LEU A 32 12.40 -4.49 -13.57
CA LEU A 32 11.07 -4.93 -13.98
C LEU A 32 9.98 -4.13 -13.27
N CYS A 33 8.81 -4.06 -13.90
CA CYS A 33 7.60 -3.48 -13.35
C CYS A 33 6.60 -4.58 -12.99
N VAL A 34 5.80 -4.34 -11.96
CA VAL A 34 4.71 -5.24 -11.58
C VAL A 34 3.68 -5.32 -12.72
N GLU A 35 3.26 -6.54 -13.04
CA GLU A 35 2.18 -6.80 -14.00
C GLU A 35 1.18 -7.79 -13.40
N VAL A 36 -0.10 -7.62 -13.74
CA VAL A 36 -1.16 -8.56 -13.39
C VAL A 36 -1.39 -9.53 -14.55
N GLU A 37 -1.25 -10.82 -14.28
CA GLU A 37 -1.59 -11.88 -15.23
C GLU A 37 -3.09 -12.21 -15.20
N ALA A 38 -3.58 -12.92 -16.24
CA ALA A 38 -4.98 -13.31 -16.37
C ALA A 38 -5.55 -14.04 -15.12
N GLY A 39 -4.70 -14.72 -14.34
CA GLY A 39 -5.06 -15.40 -13.09
C GLY A 39 -5.18 -14.51 -11.85
N LYS A 40 -5.17 -13.17 -11.99
CA LYS A 40 -5.17 -12.18 -10.88
C LYS A 40 -3.93 -12.19 -9.99
N SER A 41 -2.92 -12.99 -10.34
CA SER A 41 -1.61 -13.00 -9.69
C SER A 41 -0.79 -11.82 -10.17
N LEU A 42 0.02 -11.26 -9.27
CA LEU A 42 0.99 -10.22 -9.62
C LEU A 42 2.33 -10.90 -9.91
N THR A 43 2.94 -10.54 -11.05
CA THR A 43 4.26 -10.97 -11.52
C THR A 43 5.12 -9.71 -11.79
N ALA A 44 6.27 -9.85 -12.42
CA ALA A 44 7.06 -8.74 -12.92
C ALA A 44 7.45 -8.95 -14.40
N ALA A 45 7.36 -7.88 -15.19
CA ALA A 45 7.63 -7.89 -16.63
C ALA A 45 8.41 -6.63 -17.05
N THR A 46 8.80 -6.56 -18.32
CA THR A 46 9.40 -5.33 -18.88
C THR A 46 8.44 -4.17 -18.73
N CYS A 47 8.93 -3.00 -18.32
CA CYS A 47 8.06 -1.85 -18.01
C CYS A 47 7.39 -1.23 -19.25
N HIS A 48 8.04 -1.30 -20.42
CA HIS A 48 7.53 -0.75 -21.66
C HIS A 48 7.08 -1.85 -22.63
N PRO A 49 5.98 -1.62 -23.39
CA PRO A 49 5.10 -0.44 -23.32
C PRO A 49 4.21 -0.45 -22.07
N PRO A 50 3.76 0.73 -21.58
CA PRO A 50 2.77 0.79 -20.52
C PRO A 50 1.46 0.14 -21.00
N SER A 51 0.78 -0.56 -20.09
CA SER A 51 -0.50 -1.22 -20.36
C SER A 51 -1.38 -1.17 -19.12
N PRO A 52 -2.72 -1.27 -19.25
CA PRO A 52 -3.62 -1.32 -18.09
C PRO A 52 -3.29 -2.42 -17.07
N THR A 53 -2.64 -3.51 -17.51
CA THR A 53 -2.15 -4.63 -16.67
C THR A 53 -0.97 -4.27 -15.76
N LYS A 54 -0.28 -3.16 -16.04
CA LYS A 54 0.90 -2.67 -15.30
C LYS A 54 0.61 -1.38 -14.51
N LEU A 55 -0.60 -0.83 -14.66
CA LEU A 55 -0.98 0.45 -14.07
C LEU A 55 -1.72 0.27 -12.75
N PHE A 56 -1.22 0.96 -11.73
CA PHE A 56 -1.77 0.99 -10.39
C PHE A 56 -2.01 2.44 -9.97
N ARG A 57 -2.85 2.64 -8.94
CA ARG A 57 -2.98 3.92 -8.26
C ARG A 57 -3.24 3.71 -6.77
N TRP A 58 -2.82 4.67 -5.96
CA TRP A 58 -3.26 4.71 -4.57
C TRP A 58 -4.72 5.12 -4.50
N VAL A 59 -5.45 4.50 -3.58
CA VAL A 59 -6.78 4.93 -3.15
C VAL A 59 -6.79 5.07 -1.63
N LEU A 60 -7.86 5.67 -1.10
CA LEU A 60 -7.97 6.01 0.31
C LEU A 60 -7.66 4.84 1.25
N GLY A 61 -6.96 5.11 2.34
CA GLY A 61 -6.60 4.11 3.33
C GLY A 61 -5.34 3.29 2.99
N GLY A 62 -4.54 3.71 2.01
CA GLY A 62 -3.31 2.99 1.64
C GLY A 62 -3.59 1.68 0.88
N ARG A 63 -4.71 1.59 0.16
CA ARG A 63 -4.93 0.47 -0.77
C ARG A 63 -4.34 0.81 -2.13
N LEU A 64 -3.82 -0.21 -2.82
CA LEU A 64 -3.35 -0.10 -4.20
C LEU A 64 -4.41 -0.70 -5.12
N LEU A 65 -4.96 0.11 -6.01
CA LEU A 65 -5.94 -0.32 -7.00
C LEU A 65 -5.25 -0.60 -8.34
N HIS A 66 -5.56 -1.74 -8.94
CA HIS A 66 -5.16 -2.10 -10.30
C HIS A 66 -6.11 -1.46 -11.32
N VAL A 67 -5.57 -0.62 -12.20
CA VAL A 67 -6.37 0.21 -13.11
C VAL A 67 -7.16 -0.64 -14.10
N GLY A 68 -6.56 -1.70 -14.65
CA GLY A 68 -7.21 -2.53 -15.67
C GLY A 68 -8.45 -3.29 -15.17
N SER A 69 -8.60 -3.52 -13.87
CA SER A 69 -9.70 -4.33 -13.32
C SER A 69 -10.49 -3.68 -12.19
N GLY A 70 -10.06 -2.51 -11.67
CA GLY A 70 -10.68 -1.87 -10.51
C GLY A 70 -10.55 -2.65 -9.19
N SER A 71 -9.72 -3.69 -9.15
CA SER A 71 -9.53 -4.53 -7.97
C SER A 71 -8.34 -4.07 -7.14
N CYS A 72 -8.36 -4.35 -5.84
CA CYS A 72 -7.28 -3.95 -4.94
C CYS A 72 -6.25 -5.06 -4.77
N VAL A 73 -5.00 -4.65 -4.58
CA VAL A 73 -3.87 -5.51 -4.27
C VAL A 73 -3.96 -5.94 -2.81
N GLY A 74 -3.95 -7.25 -2.57
CA GLY A 74 -4.04 -7.80 -1.23
C GLY A 74 -3.48 -9.21 -1.10
N VAL A 75 -3.68 -9.79 0.08
CA VAL A 75 -3.26 -11.15 0.40
C VAL A 75 -4.36 -11.93 1.11
N ALA A 76 -4.40 -13.25 0.91
CA ALA A 76 -5.34 -14.09 1.65
C ALA A 76 -5.01 -14.18 3.15
N GLN A 77 -3.72 -14.15 3.49
CA GLN A 77 -3.23 -14.30 4.87
C GLN A 77 -1.97 -13.44 5.06
N SER A 78 -1.89 -12.77 6.21
CA SER A 78 -0.73 -11.99 6.64
C SER A 78 0.41 -12.89 7.14
N ALA A 79 0.99 -13.69 6.25
CA ALA A 79 2.12 -14.57 6.56
C ALA A 79 3.18 -14.49 5.45
N SER A 80 4.43 -14.82 5.79
CA SER A 80 5.51 -14.91 4.80
C SER A 80 5.21 -15.97 3.74
N GLN A 81 5.75 -15.78 2.54
CA GLN A 81 5.59 -16.66 1.38
C GLN A 81 4.14 -16.82 0.90
N ARG A 82 3.27 -15.86 1.23
CA ARG A 82 1.91 -15.78 0.70
C ARG A 82 1.88 -14.90 -0.53
N ALA A 83 1.28 -15.42 -1.60
CA ALA A 83 1.17 -14.70 -2.87
C ALA A 83 0.32 -13.43 -2.70
N VAL A 84 0.77 -12.35 -3.33
CA VAL A 84 -0.03 -11.14 -3.52
C VAL A 84 -0.91 -11.33 -4.75
N ARG A 85 -2.16 -10.92 -4.64
CA ARG A 85 -3.19 -11.13 -5.66
C ARG A 85 -4.17 -9.96 -5.70
N LEU A 86 -4.95 -9.88 -6.77
CA LEU A 86 -6.10 -8.98 -6.80
C LEU A 86 -7.31 -9.57 -6.08
N GLU A 87 -7.97 -8.73 -5.30
CA GLU A 87 -9.21 -9.01 -4.58
C GLU A 87 -10.19 -7.83 -4.77
N PRO A 88 -11.51 -8.04 -4.59
CA PRO A 88 -12.45 -6.92 -4.50
C PRO A 88 -11.96 -5.92 -3.45
N CYS A 89 -12.00 -4.62 -3.77
CA CYS A 89 -11.59 -3.59 -2.83
C CYS A 89 -12.50 -3.57 -1.60
N ASP A 90 -11.91 -3.67 -0.42
CA ASP A 90 -12.61 -3.62 0.86
C ASP A 90 -11.78 -2.80 1.85
N ALA A 91 -12.34 -1.64 2.22
CA ALA A 91 -11.68 -0.71 3.14
C ALA A 91 -11.56 -1.22 4.57
N GLN A 92 -12.32 -2.26 4.94
CA GLN A 92 -12.28 -2.87 6.27
C GLN A 92 -11.32 -4.05 6.35
N ARG A 93 -10.68 -4.45 5.24
CA ARG A 93 -9.81 -5.63 5.19
C ARG A 93 -8.33 -5.27 5.37
N PRO A 94 -7.72 -5.55 6.54
CA PRO A 94 -6.33 -5.17 6.84
C PRO A 94 -5.31 -5.66 5.81
N GLN A 95 -5.58 -6.82 5.20
CA GLN A 95 -4.70 -7.45 4.19
C GLN A 95 -4.67 -6.74 2.82
N GLN A 96 -5.34 -5.59 2.68
CA GLN A 96 -5.29 -4.74 1.48
C GLN A 96 -4.58 -3.40 1.72
N HIS A 97 -4.14 -3.12 2.95
CA HIS A 97 -3.53 -1.85 3.32
C HIS A 97 -2.01 -1.98 3.30
N TRP A 98 -1.37 -1.08 2.56
CA TRP A 98 0.07 -1.05 2.33
C TRP A 98 0.66 0.24 2.88
N VAL A 99 1.87 0.16 3.41
CA VAL A 99 2.63 1.29 3.94
C VAL A 99 4.02 1.32 3.33
N CYS A 100 4.53 2.52 3.08
CA CYS A 100 5.92 2.68 2.67
C CYS A 100 6.84 2.67 3.90
N GLY A 101 8.04 2.16 3.72
CA GLY A 101 9.15 2.27 4.64
C GLY A 101 10.36 2.91 3.96
N GLU A 102 11.43 3.03 4.73
CA GLU A 102 12.69 3.65 4.29
C GLU A 102 13.24 3.02 3.00
N GLY A 103 13.76 3.86 2.10
CA GLY A 103 14.44 3.44 0.88
C GLY A 103 13.53 2.73 -0.12
N GLY A 104 12.22 3.01 -0.13
CA GLY A 104 11.25 2.43 -1.03
C GLY A 104 10.69 1.07 -0.58
N LEU A 105 10.88 0.67 0.68
CA LEU A 105 10.22 -0.53 1.21
C LEU A 105 8.71 -0.39 1.08
N LEU A 106 8.04 -1.46 0.65
CA LEU A 106 6.58 -1.54 0.65
C LEU A 106 6.15 -2.71 1.53
N GLY A 107 5.41 -2.43 2.59
CA GLY A 107 5.02 -3.40 3.61
C GLY A 107 3.52 -3.49 3.79
N LEU A 108 3.05 -4.61 4.32
CA LEU A 108 1.67 -4.75 4.78
C LEU A 108 1.48 -3.96 6.08
N ALA A 109 0.41 -3.18 6.17
CA ALA A 109 0.16 -2.33 7.34
C ALA A 109 -0.18 -3.16 8.59
N GLY A 110 0.29 -2.70 9.76
CA GLY A 110 -0.17 -3.20 11.07
C GLY A 110 0.22 -4.63 11.42
N VAL A 111 1.24 -5.22 10.77
CA VAL A 111 1.73 -6.57 11.07
C VAL A 111 3.11 -6.57 11.72
N THR A 112 3.27 -7.41 12.75
CA THR A 112 4.52 -7.64 13.47
C THR A 112 4.80 -9.15 13.53
N PRO A 113 5.96 -9.64 13.06
CA PRO A 113 7.03 -8.89 12.39
C PRO A 113 6.61 -8.33 11.01
N PRO A 114 7.31 -7.31 10.48
CA PRO A 114 6.97 -6.72 9.18
C PRO A 114 7.05 -7.74 8.03
N LEU A 115 6.09 -7.65 7.11
CA LEU A 115 6.03 -8.43 5.87
C LEU A 115 6.01 -7.47 4.68
N TYR A 116 6.90 -7.71 3.72
CA TYR A 116 7.15 -6.82 2.60
C TYR A 116 6.65 -7.40 1.28
N PHE A 117 6.16 -6.52 0.41
CA PHE A 117 5.86 -6.81 -0.98
C PHE A 117 7.17 -7.13 -1.70
N ASN A 118 7.36 -8.36 -2.16
CA ASN A 118 8.63 -8.87 -2.64
C ASN A 118 8.48 -9.65 -3.95
N TYR A 119 9.48 -9.56 -4.82
CA TYR A 119 9.59 -10.37 -6.04
C TYR A 119 10.99 -11.00 -6.13
N GLY A 120 11.09 -12.23 -6.65
CA GLY A 120 12.36 -12.94 -6.84
C GLY A 120 12.59 -14.13 -5.88
N ASN A 121 11.94 -14.15 -4.71
CA ASN A 121 12.02 -15.30 -3.79
C ASN A 121 10.95 -16.39 -4.02
N SER A 122 9.96 -16.12 -4.86
CA SER A 122 8.89 -17.07 -5.17
C SER A 122 9.30 -18.05 -6.27
N ILE A 123 9.14 -19.36 -6.03
CA ILE A 123 9.36 -20.39 -7.06
C ILE A 123 8.39 -20.29 -8.25
N ARG A 124 7.27 -19.58 -8.09
CA ARG A 124 6.27 -19.37 -9.15
C ARG A 124 6.47 -18.03 -9.87
N SER A 125 7.54 -17.31 -9.58
CA SER A 125 7.80 -15.96 -10.10
C SER A 125 6.63 -15.00 -9.88
N VAL A 126 5.93 -15.12 -8.76
CA VAL A 126 4.88 -14.18 -8.35
C VAL A 126 5.40 -13.27 -7.26
N VAL A 127 4.82 -12.08 -7.18
CA VAL A 127 4.97 -11.21 -6.02
C VAL A 127 4.38 -11.92 -4.79
N MET A 128 5.09 -11.87 -3.68
CA MET A 128 4.67 -12.46 -2.41
C MET A 128 5.01 -11.57 -1.22
N LEU A 129 4.35 -11.80 -0.09
CA LEU A 129 4.83 -11.31 1.19
C LEU A 129 6.11 -12.04 1.58
N TYR A 130 7.09 -11.29 2.07
CA TYR A 130 8.35 -11.85 2.52
C TYR A 130 8.91 -11.08 3.71
N THR A 131 9.71 -11.74 4.55
CA THR A 131 10.33 -11.12 5.73
C THR A 131 11.58 -10.32 5.37
N GLY A 132 12.20 -10.58 4.23
CA GLY A 132 13.41 -9.89 3.78
C GLY A 132 13.13 -8.43 3.41
N ASN A 133 13.91 -7.52 3.97
CA ASN A 133 13.81 -6.07 3.76
C ASN A 133 14.97 -5.56 2.90
N LYS A 134 15.35 -6.27 1.84
CA LYS A 134 16.45 -5.94 0.91
C LYS A 134 15.93 -5.40 -0.43
N GLU A 135 16.77 -5.32 -1.46
CA GLU A 135 16.50 -4.65 -2.74
C GLU A 135 15.24 -5.20 -3.45
N TRP A 136 14.94 -6.48 -3.27
CA TRP A 136 13.79 -7.16 -3.88
C TRP A 136 12.44 -6.79 -3.26
N SER A 137 12.48 -6.15 -2.09
CA SER A 137 11.31 -5.64 -1.38
C SER A 137 11.17 -4.12 -1.50
N ARG A 138 12.02 -3.49 -2.33
CA ARG A 138 12.03 -2.04 -2.57
C ARG A 138 11.44 -1.71 -3.92
N TRP A 139 10.55 -0.74 -3.93
CA TRP A 139 9.76 -0.37 -5.07
C TRP A 139 9.66 1.14 -5.18
N VAL A 140 9.73 1.63 -6.41
CA VAL A 140 9.63 3.05 -6.74
C VAL A 140 8.65 3.23 -7.91
N VAL A 141 8.26 4.47 -8.16
CA VAL A 141 7.55 4.83 -9.37
C VAL A 141 8.52 4.74 -10.55
N TYR A 142 8.11 4.04 -11.62
CA TYR A 142 8.99 3.77 -12.76
C TYR A 142 9.58 5.03 -13.41
N ASP A 143 8.80 6.09 -13.66
CA ASP A 143 9.34 7.26 -14.38
C ASP A 143 10.18 8.18 -13.48
N SER A 144 9.75 8.39 -12.24
CA SER A 144 10.39 9.37 -11.35
C SER A 144 11.45 8.78 -10.43
N HIS A 145 11.49 7.44 -10.29
CA HIS A 145 12.33 6.71 -9.35
C HIS A 145 12.19 7.12 -7.88
N ARG A 146 11.12 7.86 -7.55
CA ARG A 146 10.73 8.24 -6.18
C ARG A 146 9.90 7.13 -5.56
N ASP A 147 9.88 7.08 -4.24
CA ASP A 147 9.11 6.09 -3.47
C ASP A 147 7.63 6.10 -3.87
N LEU A 148 6.95 4.96 -3.78
CA LEU A 148 5.55 4.82 -4.19
C LEU A 148 4.63 5.81 -3.45
N CYS A 149 4.92 6.13 -2.19
CA CYS A 149 4.16 7.08 -1.40
C CYS A 149 4.31 8.54 -1.88
N SER A 150 5.26 8.85 -2.75
CA SER A 150 5.30 10.17 -3.43
C SER A 150 4.11 10.40 -4.38
N ARG A 151 3.34 9.34 -4.67
CA ARG A 151 2.08 9.40 -5.41
C ARG A 151 0.86 9.23 -4.50
N ALA A 152 1.03 9.03 -3.19
CA ALA A 152 -0.11 8.94 -2.29
C ALA A 152 -0.84 10.29 -2.23
N CYS A 153 -2.15 10.27 -2.01
CA CYS A 153 -2.95 11.48 -2.00
C CYS A 153 -2.78 12.25 -0.68
N ASP A 154 -2.57 13.57 -0.79
CA ASP A 154 -2.56 14.53 0.31
C ASP A 154 -4.00 15.01 0.58
N GLY A 155 -4.66 14.56 1.65
CA GLY A 155 -6.05 15.00 1.94
C GLY A 155 -6.32 15.19 3.42
N GLU A 156 -6.49 16.43 3.87
CA GLU A 156 -6.83 16.89 5.24
C GLU A 156 -8.34 16.82 5.53
N PHE A 157 -8.72 16.52 6.78
CA PHE A 157 -10.07 16.78 7.30
C PHE A 157 -9.96 17.35 8.72
N GLN A 158 -10.48 18.56 8.95
CA GLN A 158 -10.53 19.20 10.27
C GLN A 158 -11.56 18.52 11.17
N ALA A 159 -11.16 18.08 12.36
CA ALA A 159 -12.08 17.77 13.46
C ALA A 159 -12.44 19.07 14.22
N PRO A 160 -13.68 19.24 14.71
CA PRO A 160 -14.05 20.39 15.51
C PRO A 160 -13.33 20.32 16.87
N ALA A 161 -12.85 21.47 17.34
CA ALA A 161 -12.12 21.58 18.60
C ALA A 161 -12.98 21.09 19.78
N MET A 162 -12.52 20.03 20.47
CA MET A 162 -13.05 19.65 21.79
C MET A 162 -12.04 19.99 22.88
N SER A 163 -12.54 20.83 23.79
CA SER A 163 -11.97 21.28 25.04
C SER A 163 -11.51 20.14 25.96
N SER A 164 -10.40 20.40 26.64
CA SER A 164 -9.77 19.72 27.78
C SER A 164 -10.59 18.69 28.60
N GLN A 165 -10.11 17.44 28.69
CA GLN A 165 -9.74 16.73 29.94
C GLN A 165 -9.21 15.29 29.64
N PRO A 166 -8.42 14.69 30.54
CA PRO A 166 -7.63 13.50 30.25
C PRO A 166 -8.37 12.23 30.69
N GLN A 167 -8.62 11.31 29.76
CA GLN A 167 -8.85 9.91 30.12
C GLN A 167 -8.47 8.98 28.96
N ALA A 168 -7.88 7.86 29.37
CA ALA A 168 -7.24 6.84 28.56
C ALA A 168 -8.13 6.35 27.43
N THR A 169 -7.59 6.25 26.20
CA THR A 169 -8.09 5.33 25.16
C THR A 169 -7.13 5.27 23.97
N ALA A 170 -7.00 4.05 23.44
CA ALA A 170 -6.68 3.64 22.06
C ALA A 170 -5.71 4.50 21.22
N VAL A 171 -4.63 3.84 20.80
CA VAL A 171 -3.74 4.29 19.72
C VAL A 171 -4.58 4.56 18.46
N PRO A 172 -4.57 5.77 17.87
CA PRO A 172 -5.31 6.03 16.65
C PRO A 172 -4.53 5.42 15.46
N SER A 173 -5.08 4.35 14.88
CA SER A 173 -4.74 3.90 13.53
C SER A 173 -5.12 5.00 12.54
N THR A 174 -4.19 5.90 12.22
CA THR A 174 -4.48 7.00 11.30
C THR A 174 -4.01 6.61 9.90
N ALA A 175 -4.99 6.27 9.06
CA ALA A 175 -4.86 6.22 7.62
C ALA A 175 -5.38 7.56 7.05
N CYS A 176 -4.61 8.14 6.12
CA CYS A 176 -4.97 9.28 5.25
C CYS A 176 -5.79 10.41 5.92
N ALA A 177 -5.10 11.33 6.59
CA ALA A 177 -5.56 12.71 6.83
C ALA A 177 -4.33 13.64 6.83
N GLY A 178 -4.19 14.53 5.84
CA GLY A 178 -3.06 15.46 5.66
C GLY A 178 -3.14 16.70 6.57
N PRO A 179 -2.30 17.75 6.36
CA PRO A 179 -0.96 17.82 5.80
C PRO A 179 0.06 18.10 6.93
N GLN A 180 1.35 18.10 6.58
CA GLN A 180 2.47 18.40 7.48
C GLN A 180 2.82 17.29 8.49
N THR A 181 3.03 16.07 8.00
CA THR A 181 4.23 15.28 8.34
C THR A 181 4.30 14.11 7.37
N GLY A 182 5.49 13.88 6.79
CA GLY A 182 5.71 12.79 5.85
C GLY A 182 5.23 11.44 6.42
N CYS A 183 4.83 10.55 5.52
CA CYS A 183 4.39 9.19 5.86
C CYS A 183 5.31 8.58 6.93
N LEU A 184 4.76 8.24 8.09
CA LEU A 184 5.49 7.55 9.14
C LEU A 184 5.95 6.18 8.58
N GLY A 185 7.24 6.10 8.30
CA GLY A 185 7.88 4.87 7.86
C GLY A 185 7.91 3.83 8.98
N LEU A 186 8.11 2.58 8.58
CA LEU A 186 8.38 1.47 9.50
C LEU A 186 9.63 1.77 10.34
N GLY A 187 9.45 2.27 11.56
CA GLY A 187 10.52 2.52 12.52
C GLY A 187 11.02 1.24 13.19
N ARG A 188 12.33 1.17 13.45
CA ARG A 188 12.95 0.16 14.33
C ARG A 188 12.41 0.28 15.77
N PRO A 189 12.49 -0.79 16.58
CA PRO A 189 12.39 -0.66 18.03
C PRO A 189 13.50 0.30 18.50
N GLN A 190 13.17 1.33 19.28
CA GLN A 190 14.16 2.15 19.98
C GLN A 190 14.77 1.31 21.10
N ASP A 191 16.08 1.09 21.04
CA ASP A 191 16.84 0.70 22.22
C ASP A 191 16.70 1.83 23.26
N SER A 192 16.20 1.46 24.43
CA SER A 192 16.02 2.37 25.55
C SER A 192 17.38 2.92 25.99
N ALA A 193 17.40 4.23 26.21
CA ALA A 193 18.53 4.97 26.72
C ALA A 193 19.08 4.36 28.02
N VAL A 194 20.37 4.04 28.03
CA VAL A 194 21.16 3.95 29.27
C VAL A 194 21.54 5.38 29.64
N GLY A 195 20.88 5.93 30.65
CA GLY A 195 21.29 7.18 31.30
C GLY A 195 22.36 6.90 32.35
N SER A 196 23.48 7.64 32.27
CA SER A 196 24.47 7.75 33.33
C SER A 196 23.95 8.57 34.52
N TRP A 197 24.29 8.13 35.73
CA TRP A 197 24.87 8.95 36.79
C TRP A 197 26.06 8.18 37.38
#